data_AF-A0AAW5JFS2-F1
#
_entry.id   AF-A0AAW5JFS2-F1
#
_cell.length_a   1.000
_cell.length_b   1.000
_cell.length_c   1.000
_cell.angle_alpha   90.00
_cell.angle_beta   90.00
_cell.angle_gamma   90.00
#
_symmetry.space_group_name_H-M   'P 1'
#
loop_
_entity.id
_entity.type
_entity.pdbx_description
1 polymer ?
#
loop_
_entity_poly.entity_id
_entity_poly.type
_entity_poly.pdbx_seq_one_letter_code
_entity_poly.pdbx_strand_id
1 'polypeptide(L)' 'MSDQTYQIIAIVIYMCAMLGIGYVAFRRTNNIDDYMLAGRGLKPGVAALSAGASDMSGWLLMG' A
#
# COMPACT_ATOMS: atom_id res chain seq x y z
N MET A 1 9.00 5.82 28.53
CA MET A 1 9.15 5.62 27.06
C MET A 1 8.95 7.00 26.44
N SER A 2 9.89 7.49 25.62
CA SER A 2 9.75 8.80 24.98
C SER A 2 8.76 8.73 23.81
N ASP A 3 8.11 9.84 23.46
CA ASP A 3 7.21 9.92 22.30
C ASP A 3 7.87 9.43 21.00
N GLN A 4 9.16 9.71 20.84
CA GLN A 4 9.96 9.22 19.70
C GLN A 4 10.01 7.69 19.63
N THR A 5 10.07 7.01 20.78
CA THR A 5 10.06 5.54 20.83
C THR A 5 8.75 5.00 20.28
N TYR A 6 7.62 5.59 20.65
CA TYR A 6 6.29 5.21 20.14
C TYR A 6 6.14 5.50 18.65
N GLN A 7 6.65 6.63 18.16
CA GLN A 7 6.63 6.99 16.73
C GLN A 7 7.41 5.99 15.88
N ILE A 8 8.62 5.61 16.31
CA ILE A 8 9.44 4.63 15.59
C ILE A 8 8.74 3.28 15.54
N ILE A 9 8.17 2.83 16.66
CA ILE A 9 7.41 1.57 16.70
C ILE A 9 6.24 1.61 15.72
N ALA A 10 5.48 2.71 15.68
CA ALA A 10 4.36 2.87 14.75
C ALA A 10 4.81 2.79 13.28
N ILE A 11 5.92 3.45 12.91
CA ILE A 11 6.48 3.41 11.55
C ILE A 11 6.91 1.98 11.19
N VAL A 12 7.60 1.28 12.11
CA VAL A 12 8.02 -0.10 11.87
C VAL A 12 6.82 -1.01 11.63
N ILE A 13 5.77 -0.89 12.45
CA ILE A 13 4.54 -1.66 12.27
C ILE A 13 3.90 -1.34 10.91
N TYR A 14 3.81 -0.06 10.55
CA TYR A 14 3.27 0.37 9.25
C TYR A 14 4.05 -0.24 8.08
N MET A 15 5.39 -0.19 8.12
CA MET A 15 6.22 -0.78 7.07
C MET A 15 6.07 -2.31 6.98
N CYS A 16 6.05 -3.00 8.12
CA CYS A 16 5.82 -4.45 8.16
C CYS A 16 4.44 -4.82 7.58
N ALA A 17 3.40 -4.05 7.89
CA ALA A 17 2.06 -4.25 7.34
C ALA A 17 2.04 -4.06 5.82
N MET A 18 2.67 -3.00 5.31
CA MET A 18 2.76 -2.72 3.86
C MET A 18 3.49 -3.86 3.11
N LEU A 19 4.61 -4.34 3.65
CA LEU A 19 5.33 -5.49 3.08
C LEU A 19 4.49 -6.77 3.12
N GLY A 20 3.76 -7.00 4.20
CA GLY A 20 2.84 -8.14 4.32
C GLY A 20 1.73 -8.13 3.27
N ILE A 21 1.11 -6.97 3.04
CA ILE A 21 0.09 -6.80 1.98
C ILE A 21 0.70 -7.07 0.60
N GLY A 22 1.90 -6.53 0.33
CA GLY A 22 2.63 -6.76 -0.92
C GLY A 22 2.96 -8.24 -1.15
N TYR A 23 3.41 -8.96 -0.13
CA TYR A 23 3.70 -10.40 -0.23
C TYR A 23 2.44 -11.24 -0.51
N VAL A 24 1.32 -10.93 0.14
CA VAL A 24 0.04 -11.60 -0.12
C VAL A 24 -0.43 -11.34 -1.55
N ALA A 25 -0.30 -10.11 -2.05
CA ALA A 25 -0.63 -9.76 -3.43
C ALA A 25 0.29 -10.49 -4.42
N PHE A 26 1.60 -10.52 -4.15
CA PHE A 26 2.58 -11.24 -4.97
C PHE A 26 2.25 -12.73 -5.11
N ARG A 27 1.87 -13.39 -4.01
CA ARG A 27 1.45 -14.81 -4.06
C ARG A 27 0.17 -15.05 -4.86
N ARG A 28 -0.64 -14.03 -5.13
CA ARG A 28 -1.88 -14.12 -5.91
C ARG A 28 -1.67 -13.81 -7.39
N THR A 29 -0.54 -13.21 -7.76
CA THR A 29 -0.21 -12.89 -9.15
C THR A 29 0.47 -14.10 -9.80
N ASN A 30 -0.19 -14.73 -10.77
CA ASN A 30 0.40 -15.84 -11.52
C ASN A 30 0.72 -15.47 -12.97
N ASN A 31 -0.03 -14.51 -13.55
CA ASN A 31 0.11 -14.09 -14.95
C ASN A 31 0.11 -12.56 -15.10
N ILE A 32 0.40 -12.10 -16.32
CA ILE A 32 0.43 -10.67 -16.67
C ILE A 32 -0.93 -9.99 -16.46
N ASP A 33 -2.03 -10.68 -16.76
CA ASP A 33 -3.39 -10.13 -16.54
C ASP A 33 -3.68 -9.90 -15.05
N ASP A 34 -3.18 -10.77 -14.17
CA ASP A 34 -3.30 -10.60 -12.72
C ASP A 34 -2.46 -9.42 -12.23
N TYR A 35 -1.30 -9.22 -12.83
CA TYR A 35 -0.42 -8.11 -12.48
C TYR A 35 -0.96 -6.76 -12.96
N MET A 36 -1.43 -6.70 -14.21
CA MET A 36 -1.86 -5.44 -14.84
C MET A 36 -3.29 -5.04 -14.48
N LEU A 37 -4.20 -6.01 -14.31
CA LEU A 37 -5.63 -5.74 -14.13
C LEU A 37 -6.20 -6.33 -12.84
N ALA A 38 -5.36 -6.89 -11.95
CA ALA A 38 -5.81 -7.68 -10.80
C ALA A 38 -6.85 -8.74 -11.18
N GLY A 39 -6.66 -9.39 -12.35
CA GLY A 39 -7.58 -10.39 -12.87
C GLY A 39 -8.98 -9.84 -13.16
N ARG A 40 -9.12 -8.52 -13.36
CA ARG A 40 -10.39 -7.77 -13.52
C ARG A 40 -11.33 -7.89 -12.31
N GLY A 41 -10.82 -8.31 -11.16
CA GLY A 41 -11.57 -8.50 -9.91
C GLY A 41 -11.51 -7.33 -8.93
N LEU A 42 -10.85 -6.22 -9.30
CA LEU A 42 -10.70 -5.04 -8.45
C LEU A 42 -12.06 -4.37 -8.19
N LYS A 43 -12.44 -4.27 -6.92
CA LYS A 43 -13.66 -3.55 -6.51
C LYS A 43 -13.53 -2.06 -6.85
N PRO A 44 -14.58 -1.41 -7.41
CA PRO A 44 -14.52 0.00 -7.84
C PRO A 44 -14.03 0.98 -6.76
N GLY A 45 -14.44 0.81 -5.51
CA GLY A 45 -14.01 1.68 -4.41
C GLY A 45 -12.51 1.56 -4.08
N VAL A 46 -11.93 0.37 -4.21
CA VAL A 46 -10.50 0.15 -3.98
C VAL A 46 -9.68 0.74 -5.12
N ALA A 47 -10.17 0.63 -6.36
CA ALA A 47 -9.55 1.26 -7.51
C ALA A 47 -9.56 2.80 -7.40
N ALA A 48 -10.68 3.40 -6.98
CA ALA A 48 -10.79 4.85 -6.77
C ALA A 48 -9.86 5.35 -5.65
N LEU A 49 -9.80 4.64 -4.52
CA LEU A 49 -8.87 4.95 -3.43
C LEU A 49 -7.40 4.84 -3.89
N SER A 50 -7.08 3.79 -4.65
CA SER A 50 -5.73 3.57 -5.19
C SER A 50 -5.33 4.66 -6.17
N ALA A 51 -6.26 5.15 -7.00
CA ALA A 51 -6.01 6.28 -7.90
C ALA A 51 -5.63 7.52 -7.06
N GLY A 52 -6.48 7.92 -6.11
CA GLY A 52 -6.22 9.07 -5.24
C GLY A 52 -4.91 8.96 -4.46
N ALA A 53 -4.57 7.78 -3.95
CA ALA A 53 -3.29 7.56 -3.27
C ALA A 53 -2.09 7.68 -4.24
N SER A 54 -2.24 7.28 -5.50
CA SER A 54 -1.19 7.40 -6.53
C SER A 54 -0.97 8.84 -6.95
N ASP A 55 -2.03 9.65 -6.92
CA ASP A 55 -1.96 11.10 -7.16
C ASP A 55 -1.25 11.83 -6.00
N MET A 56 -1.27 11.24 -4.80
CA MET A 56 -0.67 11.80 -3.59
C MET A 56 0.80 11.39 -3.41
N SER A 57 1.70 12.16 -4.01
CA SER A 57 3.16 11.97 -3.78
C SER A 57 3.65 12.63 -2.48
N GLY A 58 4.84 12.25 -2.02
CA GLY A 58 5.50 12.85 -0.84
C GLY A 58 5.75 14.36 -0.94
N TRP A 59 5.59 14.96 -2.13
CA TRP A 59 5.61 16.41 -2.30
C TRP A 59 4.45 17.11 -1.61
N LEU A 60 3.29 16.47 -1.43
CA LEU A 60 2.15 17.05 -0.67
C LEU A 60 2.42 17.17 0.83
N LEU A 61 3.41 16.43 1.37
CA LEU A 61 3.82 16.52 2.77
C LEU A 61 4.94 17.55 2.99
N MET A 62 5.56 18.05 1.92
CA MET A 62 6.68 19.00 1.93
C MET A 62 6.26 20.42 1.54
N GLY A 63 4.98 20.64 1.23
CA GLY A 63 4.37 21.92 0.86
C GLY A 63 3.56 22.55 1.98
#